data_AF-A0A8I2YZI4-F1
#
_entry.id   AF-A0A8I2YZI4-F1
#
_cell.length_a   1.000
_cell.length_b   1.000
_cell.length_c   1.000
_cell.angle_alpha   90.00
_cell.angle_beta   90.00
_cell.angle_gamma   90.00
#
_symmetry.space_group_name_H-M   'P 1'
#
loop_
_entity.id
_entity.type
_entity.pdbx_description
1 polymer ?
#
loop_
_entity_poly.entity_id
_entity_poly.type
_entity_poly.pdbx_seq_one_letter_code
_entity_poly.pdbx_strand_id
1 'polypeptide(L)'
;MHSGCAFRLRQVADWLGIDTYEDIASTGGLADNPHRLLNLDHSGEVFSQLVCPTMPESTSYRQRVITASLGHILISSGDNSQRATILPPLSGTLSLPDILKWIETTGTPLTFVPSIPPAMMTVALGKRRALRRLVYKTLPQIAGHVSKQPQHVLKFEIELFGPLSASTPATQDLENAADLDNMLPSDESNSSTGPISSQGSVSRSGSLSEALNNGWDSSCQVGRETYVNLMLPDRPMDMQLCIFDWDDVSSTQQPQVPSRLRREIALFVCCLPAIGGAILSVDSLTNMTDLSQPGPPSTFSHGGRAYYLHDSLSLKRSNCNADNSVEICSESIVDIQSAQKIELCQLPGSTTLGEIWWNYWRTELQTLLAACDQLSAASLPSQSKDKPRTVYLGK
;
A
#
# COMPACT_ATOMS: atom_id res chain seq x y z
N MET A 1 -17.90 -6.51 3.36
CA MET A 1 -17.33 -7.38 4.41
C MET A 1 -18.25 -7.33 5.62
N HIS A 2 -18.82 -8.46 6.03
CA HIS A 2 -19.56 -8.52 7.29
C HIS A 2 -18.54 -8.62 8.42
N SER A 3 -18.19 -7.49 9.04
CA SER A 3 -17.33 -7.41 10.22
C SER A 3 -18.11 -7.85 11.48
N GLY A 4 -18.73 -9.03 11.42
CA GLY A 4 -19.22 -9.69 12.63
C GLY A 4 -18.01 -9.94 13.53
N CYS A 5 -17.98 -9.27 14.69
CA CYS A 5 -17.06 -9.56 15.80
C CYS A 5 -15.59 -9.78 15.39
N ALA A 6 -14.90 -8.69 15.06
CA ALA A 6 -13.46 -8.71 14.86
C ALA A 6 -12.74 -8.20 16.11
N PHE A 7 -11.74 -8.94 16.59
CA PHE A 7 -10.96 -8.59 17.77
C PHE A 7 -9.48 -8.50 17.43
N ARG A 8 -8.77 -7.58 18.08
CA ARG A 8 -7.32 -7.50 18.04
C ARG A 8 -6.76 -7.96 19.37
N LEU A 9 -5.73 -8.79 19.33
CA LEU A 9 -5.00 -9.18 20.53
C LEU A 9 -4.10 -8.04 20.99
N ARG A 10 -4.14 -7.73 22.28
CA ARG A 10 -3.20 -6.81 22.94
C ARG A 10 -2.78 -7.39 24.27
N GLN A 11 -1.56 -7.09 24.69
CA GLN A 11 -1.11 -7.42 26.02
C GLN A 11 -1.85 -6.54 27.04
N VAL A 12 -2.29 -7.15 28.12
CA VAL A 12 -2.89 -6.45 29.25
C VAL A 12 -1.76 -6.06 30.21
N ALA A 13 -0.92 -5.11 29.79
CA ALA A 13 -0.04 -4.36 30.69
C ALA A 13 -0.77 -3.08 31.10
N ASP A 14 -0.71 -2.68 32.38
CA ASP A 14 -1.45 -1.58 33.02
C ASP A 14 -2.07 -0.58 32.04
N TRP A 15 -3.30 -0.83 31.57
CA TRP A 15 -4.00 0.00 30.57
C TRP A 15 -4.21 1.47 31.02
N LEU A 16 -3.84 1.77 32.27
CA LEU A 16 -3.90 3.08 32.91
C LEU A 16 -2.52 3.75 33.04
N GLY A 17 -1.44 3.06 32.67
CA GLY A 17 -0.10 3.62 32.62
C GLY A 17 0.03 4.65 31.51
N ILE A 18 0.67 5.78 31.79
CA ILE A 18 0.98 6.81 30.79
C ILE A 18 2.10 6.32 29.83
N ASP A 19 2.76 5.21 30.18
CA ASP A 19 3.92 4.63 29.50
C ASP A 19 3.65 3.17 29.05
N THR A 20 2.48 2.88 28.46
CA THR A 20 2.09 1.50 28.03
C THR A 20 2.71 1.04 26.71
N TYR A 21 3.65 1.80 26.15
CA TYR A 21 4.31 1.42 24.91
C TYR A 21 5.49 0.51 25.21
N GLU A 22 5.77 -0.42 24.31
CA GLU A 22 7.02 -1.17 24.34
C GLU A 22 8.22 -0.23 24.44
N ASP A 23 9.02 -0.43 25.49
CA ASP A 23 10.32 0.21 25.60
C ASP A 23 11.30 -0.54 24.68
N ILE A 24 11.44 -0.05 23.45
CA ILE A 24 12.35 -0.62 22.45
C ILE A 24 13.79 -0.67 22.98
N ALA A 25 14.20 0.30 23.80
CA ALA A 25 15.56 0.34 24.32
C ALA A 25 15.85 -0.80 25.31
N SER A 26 14.85 -1.24 26.09
CA SER A 26 15.01 -2.39 27.00
C SER A 26 14.71 -3.74 26.36
N THR A 27 13.77 -3.80 25.41
CA THR A 27 13.35 -5.03 24.74
C THR A 27 14.21 -5.40 23.52
N GLY A 28 14.89 -4.41 22.93
CA GLY A 28 15.61 -4.50 21.66
C GLY A 28 14.72 -4.35 20.42
N GLY A 29 13.41 -4.19 20.58
CA GLY A 29 12.48 -4.08 19.45
C GLY A 29 12.48 -5.31 18.54
N LEU A 30 12.04 -5.09 17.29
CA LEU A 30 12.08 -6.11 16.24
C LEU A 30 13.49 -6.25 15.66
N ALA A 31 14.22 -5.14 15.58
CA ALA A 31 15.53 -5.11 14.93
C ALA A 31 16.61 -5.89 15.70
N ASP A 32 16.69 -5.73 17.03
CA ASP A 32 17.75 -6.33 17.84
C ASP A 32 17.37 -7.68 18.44
N ASN A 33 16.09 -8.10 18.31
CA ASN A 33 15.61 -9.38 18.82
C ASN A 33 14.89 -10.26 17.78
N PRO A 34 15.48 -10.52 16.60
CA PRO A 34 14.83 -11.27 15.51
C PRO A 34 14.61 -12.76 15.83
N HIS A 35 15.15 -13.26 16.95
CA HIS A 35 15.08 -14.67 17.35
C HIS A 35 13.90 -14.98 18.29
N ARG A 36 13.15 -13.96 18.74
CA ARG A 36 12.08 -14.13 19.74
C ARG A 36 10.67 -14.15 19.12
N LEU A 37 10.54 -14.59 17.88
CA LEU A 37 9.23 -14.75 17.27
C LEU A 37 8.62 -16.09 17.68
N LEU A 38 7.40 -16.03 18.22
CA LEU A 38 6.60 -17.20 18.51
C LEU A 38 5.71 -17.49 17.30
N ASN A 39 5.91 -18.64 16.68
CA ASN A 39 4.98 -19.14 15.68
C ASN A 39 3.72 -19.71 16.37
N LEU A 40 2.64 -19.93 15.61
CA LEU A 40 1.38 -20.47 16.12
C LEU A 40 1.55 -21.84 16.77
N ASP A 41 2.48 -22.65 16.25
CA ASP A 41 2.82 -23.99 16.76
C ASP A 41 3.81 -23.96 17.95
N HIS A 42 4.10 -22.77 18.49
CA HIS A 42 5.09 -22.53 19.55
C HIS A 42 6.53 -22.91 19.20
N SER A 43 6.82 -23.23 17.95
CA SER A 43 8.21 -23.35 17.51
C SER A 43 8.82 -21.95 17.52
N GLY A 44 9.97 -21.83 18.20
CA GLY A 44 10.81 -20.66 18.07
C GLY A 44 11.45 -20.69 16.69
N GLU A 45 10.85 -20.02 15.72
CA GLU A 45 11.45 -19.86 14.41
C GLU A 45 12.33 -18.61 14.41
N VAL A 46 13.51 -18.74 13.80
CA VAL A 46 14.31 -17.57 13.51
C VAL A 46 13.59 -16.79 12.42
N PHE A 47 13.30 -15.50 12.65
CA PHE A 47 12.62 -14.65 11.67
C PHE A 47 13.22 -14.74 10.27
N SER A 48 14.53 -14.88 10.18
CA SER A 48 15.23 -15.04 8.91
C SER A 48 14.80 -16.30 8.14
N GLN A 49 14.43 -17.39 8.80
CA GLN A 49 13.90 -18.60 8.16
C GLN A 49 12.47 -18.39 7.63
N LEU A 50 11.68 -17.55 8.32
CA LEU A 50 10.32 -17.21 7.92
C LEU A 50 10.30 -16.29 6.70
N VAL A 51 11.22 -15.30 6.65
CA VAL A 51 11.31 -14.32 5.55
C VAL A 51 12.16 -14.83 4.40
N CYS A 52 13.14 -15.69 4.67
CA CYS A 52 13.88 -16.44 3.67
C CYS A 52 13.57 -17.92 3.81
N PRO A 53 12.32 -18.36 3.49
CA PRO A 53 12.12 -19.79 3.28
C PRO A 53 13.14 -20.21 2.22
N THR A 54 13.75 -21.38 2.42
CA THR A 54 14.77 -21.93 1.51
C THR A 54 14.30 -21.73 0.08
N MET A 55 14.87 -20.74 -0.59
CA MET A 55 14.58 -20.47 -1.99
C MET A 55 14.87 -21.80 -2.68
N PRO A 56 13.93 -22.36 -3.45
CA PRO A 56 14.23 -23.58 -4.18
C PRO A 56 15.50 -23.28 -4.98
N GLU A 57 16.54 -24.09 -4.84
CA GLU A 57 17.85 -23.86 -5.48
C GLU A 57 17.73 -23.62 -7.00
N SER A 58 16.60 -24.00 -7.59
CA SER A 58 16.25 -23.83 -9.00
C SER A 58 15.54 -22.51 -9.37
N THR A 59 15.22 -21.60 -8.45
CA THR A 59 14.49 -20.37 -8.83
C THR A 59 15.41 -19.35 -9.45
N SER A 60 15.12 -18.99 -10.70
CA SER A 60 15.86 -18.02 -11.52
C SER A 60 15.65 -16.56 -11.16
N TYR A 61 14.86 -16.25 -10.11
CA TYR A 61 14.54 -14.88 -9.75
C TYR A 61 15.78 -14.12 -9.29
N ARG A 62 15.99 -12.95 -9.88
CA ARG A 62 17.19 -12.14 -9.64
C ARG A 62 17.01 -11.09 -8.57
N GLN A 63 15.77 -10.74 -8.25
CA GLN A 63 15.44 -9.66 -7.34
C GLN A 63 14.49 -10.12 -6.25
N ARG A 64 14.71 -9.58 -5.05
CA ARG A 64 13.82 -9.73 -3.90
C ARG A 64 13.49 -8.35 -3.38
N VAL A 65 12.20 -8.13 -3.14
CA VAL A 65 11.71 -6.95 -2.43
C VAL A 65 10.92 -7.39 -1.21
N ILE A 66 11.24 -6.82 -0.06
CA ILE A 66 10.45 -6.98 1.16
C ILE A 66 9.76 -5.67 1.43
N THR A 67 8.45 -5.73 1.62
CA THR A 67 7.63 -4.59 1.94
C THR A 67 6.97 -4.83 3.28
N ALA A 68 7.27 -3.99 4.27
CA ALA A 68 6.53 -3.95 5.52
C ALA A 68 5.33 -3.01 5.38
N SER A 69 4.15 -3.50 5.73
CA SER A 69 2.90 -2.74 5.82
C SER A 69 2.44 -2.69 7.27
N LEU A 70 2.09 -1.50 7.77
CA LEU A 70 1.59 -1.32 9.13
C LEU A 70 0.06 -1.36 9.14
N GLY A 71 -0.52 -1.91 10.21
CA GLY A 71 -1.96 -2.10 10.29
C GLY A 71 -2.43 -2.78 11.56
N HIS A 72 -3.48 -3.57 11.44
CA HIS A 72 -4.06 -4.35 12.52
C HIS A 72 -4.40 -5.76 12.05
N ILE A 73 -4.01 -6.77 12.82
CA ILE A 73 -4.43 -8.15 12.60
C ILE A 73 -5.68 -8.38 13.43
N LEU A 74 -6.77 -8.66 12.73
CA LEU A 74 -8.08 -8.90 13.28
C LEU A 74 -8.40 -10.40 13.24
N ILE A 75 -8.84 -10.92 14.38
CA ILE A 75 -9.32 -12.27 14.57
C ILE A 75 -10.85 -12.21 14.47
N SER A 76 -11.43 -12.89 13.48
CA SER A 76 -12.89 -12.88 13.26
C SER A 76 -13.50 -14.22 13.62
N SER A 77 -14.62 -14.23 14.36
CA SER A 77 -15.34 -15.48 14.64
C SER A 77 -15.83 -16.11 13.33
N GLY A 78 -15.50 -17.38 13.08
CA GLY A 78 -15.83 -18.06 11.81
C GLY A 78 -17.34 -18.27 11.57
N ASP A 79 -18.17 -18.05 12.58
CA ASP A 79 -19.62 -18.19 12.49
C ASP A 79 -20.28 -16.93 11.89
N ASN A 80 -20.41 -16.91 10.56
CA ASN A 80 -21.14 -15.87 9.81
C ASN A 80 -22.64 -15.77 10.15
N SER A 81 -23.19 -16.72 10.93
CA SER A 81 -24.61 -16.81 11.28
C SER A 81 -24.97 -16.06 12.57
N GLN A 82 -23.98 -15.68 13.39
CA GLN A 82 -24.23 -15.08 14.68
C GLN A 82 -24.29 -13.54 14.59
N ARG A 83 -25.26 -12.93 15.27
CA ARG A 83 -25.35 -11.46 15.42
C ARG A 83 -24.04 -10.95 16.03
N ALA A 84 -23.61 -9.75 15.60
CA ALA A 84 -22.44 -9.11 16.16
C ALA A 84 -22.56 -8.98 17.70
N THR A 85 -21.80 -9.78 18.43
CA THR A 85 -21.63 -9.70 19.88
C THR A 85 -20.39 -8.87 20.21
N ILE A 86 -20.47 -8.02 21.23
CA ILE A 86 -19.30 -7.26 21.72
C ILE A 86 -18.42 -8.14 22.62
N LEU A 87 -18.91 -9.33 22.98
CA LEU A 87 -18.20 -10.22 23.90
C LEU A 87 -17.01 -10.87 23.17
N PRO A 88 -15.80 -10.81 23.75
CA PRO A 88 -14.66 -11.49 23.18
C PRO A 88 -14.90 -13.00 23.16
N PRO A 89 -14.39 -13.73 22.14
CA PRO A 89 -14.53 -15.18 22.05
C PRO A 89 -13.79 -15.91 23.18
N LEU A 90 -12.84 -15.22 23.81
CA LEU A 90 -12.05 -15.68 24.94
C LEU A 90 -12.38 -14.84 26.17
N SER A 91 -12.62 -15.51 27.29
CA SER A 91 -12.93 -14.87 28.57
C SER A 91 -11.80 -15.11 29.57
N GLY A 92 -11.51 -14.10 30.40
CA GLY A 92 -10.51 -14.18 31.47
C GLY A 92 -9.10 -13.77 31.05
N THR A 93 -8.15 -13.97 31.97
CA THR A 93 -6.72 -13.72 31.75
C THR A 93 -6.09 -14.96 31.12
N LEU A 94 -5.64 -14.84 29.86
CA LEU A 94 -5.00 -15.93 29.12
C LEU A 94 -3.56 -15.57 28.80
N SER A 95 -2.68 -16.57 28.84
CA SER A 95 -1.31 -16.40 28.37
C SER A 95 -1.29 -16.34 26.83
N LEU A 96 -0.31 -15.64 26.25
CA LEU A 96 -0.17 -15.59 24.78
C LEU A 96 -0.10 -16.99 24.14
N PRO A 97 0.66 -17.97 24.68
CA PRO A 97 0.63 -19.34 24.16
C PRO A 97 -0.77 -19.96 24.12
N ASP A 98 -1.60 -19.78 25.14
CA ASP A 98 -2.96 -20.33 25.15
C ASP A 98 -3.83 -19.72 24.04
N ILE A 99 -3.64 -18.43 23.77
CA ILE A 99 -4.36 -17.72 22.71
C ILE A 99 -3.91 -18.19 21.33
N LEU A 100 -2.60 -18.35 21.10
CA LEU A 100 -2.07 -18.85 19.83
C LEU A 100 -2.55 -20.28 19.55
N LYS A 101 -2.51 -21.16 20.56
CA LYS A 101 -3.04 -22.52 20.47
C LYS A 101 -4.53 -22.53 20.15
N TRP A 102 -5.30 -21.62 20.75
CA TRP A 102 -6.72 -21.46 20.42
C TRP A 102 -6.94 -21.03 18.96
N ILE A 103 -6.18 -20.04 18.45
CA ILE A 103 -6.26 -19.60 17.05
C ILE A 103 -5.97 -20.78 16.12
N GLU A 104 -4.90 -21.54 16.40
CA GLU A 104 -4.51 -22.71 15.62
C GLU A 104 -5.59 -23.80 15.64
N THR A 105 -6.08 -24.17 16.83
CA THR A 105 -7.06 -25.26 17.02
C THR A 105 -8.40 -24.94 16.37
N THR A 106 -8.84 -23.68 16.44
CA THR A 106 -10.13 -23.24 15.88
C THR A 106 -10.06 -22.94 14.39
N GLY A 107 -8.86 -22.76 13.83
CA GLY A 107 -8.70 -22.30 12.45
C GLY A 107 -9.31 -20.91 12.22
N THR A 108 -9.33 -20.07 13.25
CA THR A 108 -9.99 -18.77 13.21
C THR A 108 -9.33 -17.87 12.15
N PRO A 109 -10.10 -17.28 11.21
CA PRO A 109 -9.53 -16.47 10.15
C PRO A 109 -8.87 -15.20 10.71
N LEU A 110 -7.61 -14.99 10.31
CA LEU A 110 -6.85 -13.77 10.58
C LEU A 110 -6.92 -12.86 9.36
N THR A 111 -7.36 -11.62 9.56
CA THR A 111 -7.42 -10.60 8.50
C THR A 111 -6.50 -9.45 8.87
N PHE A 112 -5.59 -9.08 7.97
CA PHE A 112 -4.80 -7.87 8.12
C PHE A 112 -5.56 -6.68 7.53
N VAL A 113 -5.70 -5.61 8.31
CA VAL A 113 -6.31 -4.35 7.89
C VAL A 113 -5.23 -3.27 7.92
N PRO A 114 -4.76 -2.78 6.76
CA PRO A 114 -3.72 -1.76 6.71
C PRO A 114 -4.21 -0.43 7.31
N SER A 115 -3.32 0.30 7.97
CA SER A 115 -3.59 1.65 8.47
C SER A 115 -2.31 2.48 8.51
N ILE A 116 -2.46 3.81 8.42
CA ILE A 116 -1.33 4.74 8.54
C ILE A 116 -1.01 4.99 10.01
N PRO A 117 0.27 4.88 10.42
CA PRO A 117 0.69 5.27 11.76
C PRO A 117 0.45 6.77 12.02
N PRO A 118 0.00 7.18 13.22
CA PRO A 118 -0.20 8.59 13.54
C PRO A 118 1.03 9.47 13.26
N ALA A 119 2.23 8.95 13.51
CA ALA A 119 3.50 9.64 13.24
C ALA A 119 3.67 10.04 11.76
N MET A 120 3.03 9.32 10.84
CA MET A 120 3.10 9.60 9.40
C MET A 120 2.09 10.63 8.93
N MET A 121 1.04 10.91 9.71
CA MET A 121 0.01 11.89 9.33
C MET A 121 0.57 13.33 9.31
N THR A 122 1.64 13.59 10.05
CA THR A 122 2.28 14.92 10.15
C THR A 122 3.49 15.08 9.23
N VAL A 123 3.95 14.02 8.57
CA VAL A 123 5.16 14.08 7.74
C VAL A 123 4.83 14.71 6.39
N ALA A 124 5.65 15.69 5.99
CA ALA A 124 5.55 16.31 4.69
C ALA A 124 5.77 15.26 3.60
N LEU A 125 4.74 15.04 2.79
CA LEU A 125 4.82 14.10 1.67
C LEU A 125 5.66 14.70 0.54
N GLY A 126 6.62 13.92 0.03
CA GLY A 126 7.43 14.32 -1.11
C GLY A 126 6.66 14.30 -2.43
N LYS A 127 7.40 14.08 -3.52
CA LYS A 127 6.82 14.02 -4.87
C LYS A 127 5.73 12.94 -4.95
N ARG A 128 4.52 13.38 -5.32
CA ARG A 128 3.37 12.49 -5.54
C ARG A 128 3.39 11.97 -6.97
N ARG A 129 3.11 10.68 -7.14
CA ARG A 129 2.92 10.01 -8.43
C ARG A 129 1.55 9.36 -8.47
N ALA A 130 0.85 9.47 -9.58
CA ALA A 130 -0.40 8.75 -9.79
C ALA A 130 -0.11 7.51 -10.63
N LEU A 131 -0.38 6.34 -10.06
CA LEU A 131 -0.08 5.06 -10.68
C LEU A 131 -1.38 4.27 -10.85
N ARG A 132 -1.43 3.47 -11.91
CA ARG A 132 -2.39 2.37 -12.05
C ARG A 132 -1.63 1.07 -11.88
N ARG A 133 -2.00 0.28 -10.87
CA ARG A 133 -1.40 -1.03 -10.57
C ARG A 133 -2.43 -2.12 -10.87
N LEU A 134 -2.03 -3.09 -11.67
CA LEU A 134 -2.76 -4.33 -11.87
C LEU A 134 -1.99 -5.48 -11.27
N VAL A 135 -2.67 -6.30 -10.47
CA VAL A 135 -2.10 -7.49 -9.86
C VAL A 135 -2.85 -8.68 -10.41
N TYR A 136 -2.13 -9.54 -11.13
CA TYR A 136 -2.65 -10.80 -11.60
C TYR A 136 -2.06 -11.94 -10.80
N LYS A 137 -2.88 -12.89 -10.40
CA LYS A 137 -2.46 -14.06 -9.62
C LYS A 137 -2.84 -15.34 -10.35
N THR A 138 -2.05 -16.39 -10.18
CA THR A 138 -2.47 -17.74 -10.55
C THR A 138 -3.42 -18.28 -9.49
N LEU A 139 -4.41 -19.07 -9.88
CA LEU A 139 -5.24 -19.78 -8.90
C LEU A 139 -4.36 -20.73 -8.06
N PRO A 140 -4.59 -20.82 -6.74
CA PRO A 140 -3.93 -21.83 -5.93
C PRO A 140 -4.27 -23.20 -6.53
N GLN A 141 -3.26 -24.04 -6.75
CA GLN A 141 -3.51 -25.43 -7.11
C GLN A 141 -4.38 -26.02 -6.01
N ILE A 142 -5.53 -26.60 -6.36
CA ILE A 142 -6.54 -27.15 -5.44
C ILE A 142 -5.96 -28.41 -4.76
N ALA A 143 -4.94 -28.22 -3.93
CA ALA A 143 -4.52 -29.18 -2.93
C ALA A 143 -5.25 -28.75 -1.66
N GLY A 144 -6.11 -29.61 -1.12
CA GLY A 144 -7.15 -29.31 -0.11
C GLY A 144 -6.70 -28.81 1.27
N HIS A 145 -5.53 -28.17 1.39
CA HIS A 145 -5.11 -27.41 2.56
C HIS A 145 -4.80 -25.98 2.13
N VAL A 146 -5.18 -25.00 2.96
CA VAL A 146 -4.83 -23.58 2.84
C VAL A 146 -3.30 -23.47 2.84
N SER A 147 -2.69 -23.66 1.67
CA SER A 147 -1.26 -23.89 1.60
C SER A 147 -0.57 -22.54 1.77
N LYS A 148 0.40 -22.48 2.67
CA LYS A 148 1.35 -21.36 2.83
C LYS A 148 2.26 -21.23 1.60
N GLN A 149 1.85 -21.74 0.43
CA GLN A 149 2.69 -21.76 -0.75
C GLN A 149 2.78 -20.35 -1.34
N PRO A 150 3.98 -19.95 -1.79
CA PRO A 150 4.15 -18.70 -2.53
C PRO A 150 3.19 -18.64 -3.71
N GLN A 151 2.45 -17.55 -3.83
CA GLN A 151 1.54 -17.32 -4.94
C GLN A 151 2.32 -16.79 -6.13
N HIS A 152 2.05 -17.27 -7.34
CA HIS A 152 2.63 -16.67 -8.54
C HIS A 152 1.85 -15.41 -8.92
N VAL A 153 2.59 -14.32 -9.07
CA VAL A 153 2.02 -12.98 -9.25
C VAL A 153 2.70 -12.29 -10.42
N LEU A 154 1.90 -11.60 -11.23
CA LEU A 154 2.37 -10.65 -12.23
C LEU A 154 1.82 -9.26 -11.88
N LYS A 155 2.73 -8.32 -11.59
CA LYS A 155 2.41 -6.95 -11.23
C LYS A 155 2.72 -6.05 -12.42
N PHE A 156 1.74 -5.25 -12.82
CA PHE A 156 1.89 -4.27 -13.88
C PHE A 156 1.56 -2.88 -13.34
N GLU A 157 2.53 -1.99 -13.34
CA GLU A 157 2.37 -0.59 -12.92
C GLU A 157 2.54 0.35 -14.12
N ILE A 158 1.66 1.33 -14.24
CA ILE A 158 1.76 2.42 -15.21
C ILE A 158 1.66 3.75 -14.46
N GLU A 159 2.60 4.66 -14.70
CA GLU A 159 2.50 6.05 -14.26
C GLU A 159 1.54 6.83 -15.19
N LEU A 160 0.43 7.33 -14.63
CA LEU A 160 -0.65 7.99 -15.39
C LEU A 160 -0.32 9.44 -15.73
N PHE A 161 0.37 10.12 -14.82
CA PHE A 161 0.83 11.48 -15.00
C PHE A 161 2.31 11.49 -14.72
N GLY A 162 3.11 11.88 -15.73
CA GLY A 162 4.52 12.15 -15.51
C GLY A 162 4.70 13.21 -14.42
N PRO A 163 5.93 13.38 -13.92
CA PRO A 163 6.23 14.40 -12.94
C PRO A 163 5.62 15.73 -13.36
N LEU A 164 4.68 16.26 -12.60
CA LEU A 164 4.37 17.68 -12.67
C LEU A 164 5.64 18.36 -12.19
N SER A 165 6.54 18.67 -13.12
CA SER A 165 7.80 19.32 -12.85
C SER A 165 7.45 20.58 -12.07
N ALA A 166 7.87 20.63 -10.81
CA ALA A 166 7.62 21.73 -9.88
C ALA A 166 8.33 23.03 -10.28
N SER A 167 8.57 23.25 -11.58
CA SER A 167 9.30 24.36 -12.15
C SER A 167 8.46 25.64 -12.26
N THR A 168 7.40 25.78 -11.48
CA THR A 168 6.76 27.08 -11.28
C THR A 168 6.56 27.25 -9.78
N PRO A 169 7.33 28.12 -9.11
CA PRO A 169 7.10 28.45 -7.72
C PRO A 169 5.70 29.06 -7.61
N ALA A 170 4.72 28.26 -7.22
CA ALA A 170 3.39 28.71 -6.90
C ALA A 170 3.46 29.44 -5.55
N THR A 171 3.09 30.72 -5.61
CA THR A 171 2.74 31.56 -4.48
C THR A 171 1.86 30.79 -3.48
N GLN A 172 2.21 30.86 -2.20
CA GLN A 172 1.71 30.04 -1.08
C GLN A 172 0.21 30.22 -0.69
N ASP A 173 -0.67 30.68 -1.58
CA ASP A 173 -2.01 31.15 -1.19
C ASP A 173 -3.19 30.21 -1.52
N LEU A 174 -2.98 28.93 -1.83
CA LEU A 174 -4.09 27.98 -2.06
C LEU A 174 -3.85 26.60 -1.41
N GLU A 175 -3.94 26.56 -0.08
CA GLU A 175 -4.04 25.31 0.69
C GLU A 175 -5.50 24.86 0.97
N ASN A 176 -6.49 25.39 0.22
CA ASN A 176 -7.92 25.03 0.37
C ASN A 176 -8.48 24.11 -0.73
N ALA A 177 -7.64 23.48 -1.56
CA ALA A 177 -8.10 22.47 -2.53
C ALA A 177 -8.23 21.07 -1.89
N ALA A 178 -9.09 20.95 -0.87
CA ALA A 178 -9.51 19.69 -0.29
C ALA A 178 -10.73 19.06 -0.99
N ASP A 179 -11.17 19.60 -2.13
CA ASP A 179 -12.54 19.34 -2.65
C ASP A 179 -12.59 18.94 -4.13
N LEU A 180 -11.65 18.11 -4.59
CA LEU A 180 -11.73 17.44 -5.90
C LEU A 180 -12.68 16.23 -5.91
N ASP A 181 -13.33 15.92 -4.78
CA ASP A 181 -14.40 14.90 -4.67
C ASP A 181 -15.82 15.47 -4.88
N ASN A 182 -15.96 16.80 -5.09
CA ASN A 182 -17.27 17.47 -5.29
C ASN A 182 -17.46 18.05 -6.71
N MET A 183 -17.01 17.35 -7.76
CA MET A 183 -17.42 17.69 -9.14
C MET A 183 -18.83 17.17 -9.44
N LEU A 184 -19.84 17.79 -8.85
CA LEU A 184 -21.22 17.81 -9.37
C LEU A 184 -21.57 19.27 -9.70
N PRO A 185 -22.20 19.54 -10.86
CA PRO A 185 -22.39 20.91 -11.34
C PRO A 185 -23.51 21.61 -10.58
N SER A 186 -23.17 22.67 -9.85
CA SER A 186 -24.11 23.71 -9.43
C SER A 186 -24.00 24.91 -10.36
N ASP A 187 -25.08 25.17 -11.10
CA ASP A 187 -25.30 26.36 -11.90
C ASP A 187 -25.40 27.59 -11.00
N GLU A 188 -24.40 28.48 -11.01
CA GLU A 188 -24.64 29.91 -10.76
C GLU A 188 -23.74 30.79 -11.62
N SER A 189 -24.42 31.53 -12.48
CA SER A 189 -23.96 32.60 -13.35
C SER A 189 -23.60 33.86 -12.56
N ASN A 190 -22.42 34.43 -12.78
CA ASN A 190 -22.23 35.88 -12.69
C ASN A 190 -21.11 36.37 -13.61
N SER A 191 -21.48 37.29 -14.50
CA SER A 191 -20.64 37.93 -15.51
C SER A 191 -19.94 39.16 -14.94
N SER A 192 -18.62 39.25 -15.11
CA SER A 192 -17.91 40.53 -15.06
C SER A 192 -16.80 40.58 -16.12
N THR A 193 -16.98 41.48 -17.08
CA THR A 193 -16.10 41.75 -18.22
C THR A 193 -15.02 42.76 -17.86
N GLY A 194 -13.75 42.38 -18.04
CA GLY A 194 -12.57 43.27 -17.99
C GLY A 194 -11.73 43.16 -19.27
N PRO A 195 -10.93 44.20 -19.62
CA PRO A 195 -10.37 44.38 -20.96
C PRO A 195 -9.13 43.50 -21.22
N ILE A 196 -9.11 42.95 -22.43
CA ILE A 196 -8.12 42.02 -22.98
C ILE A 196 -6.88 42.79 -23.44
N SER A 197 -5.71 42.43 -22.91
CA SER A 197 -4.40 42.80 -23.45
C SER A 197 -3.88 41.61 -24.27
N SER A 198 -3.73 41.86 -25.57
CA SER A 198 -3.22 40.94 -26.58
C SER A 198 -1.72 41.13 -26.76
N GLN A 199 -0.93 40.06 -26.66
CA GLN A 199 0.07 39.62 -27.66
C GLN A 199 1.10 38.66 -27.05
N GLY A 200 1.29 37.52 -27.72
CA GLY A 200 2.34 36.55 -27.40
C GLY A 200 1.91 35.09 -27.53
N SER A 201 1.14 34.71 -28.56
CA SER A 201 0.77 33.31 -28.81
C SER A 201 1.99 32.53 -29.31
N VAL A 202 2.73 31.90 -28.41
CA VAL A 202 3.74 30.90 -28.76
C VAL A 202 3.00 29.60 -29.07
N SER A 203 2.72 29.37 -30.35
CA SER A 203 2.08 28.15 -30.86
C SER A 203 3.03 26.96 -30.67
N ARG A 204 2.92 26.28 -29.53
CA ARG A 204 3.66 25.05 -29.22
C ARG A 204 2.94 23.88 -29.89
N SER A 205 3.15 23.69 -31.20
CA SER A 205 2.66 22.52 -31.93
C SER A 205 3.54 21.30 -31.65
N GLY A 206 3.50 20.78 -30.42
CA GLY A 206 4.07 19.46 -30.11
C GLY A 206 3.19 18.39 -30.76
N SER A 207 3.80 17.46 -31.50
CA SER A 207 3.04 16.39 -32.15
C SER A 207 2.45 15.44 -31.10
N LEU A 208 1.17 15.05 -31.22
CA LEU A 208 0.54 14.06 -30.33
C LEU A 208 1.34 12.73 -30.28
N SER A 209 2.05 12.40 -31.35
CA SER A 209 2.94 11.25 -31.43
C SER A 209 4.15 11.34 -30.49
N GLU A 210 4.72 12.52 -30.25
CA GLU A 210 5.81 12.69 -29.29
C GLU A 210 5.30 12.59 -27.85
N ALA A 211 4.11 13.13 -27.56
CA ALA A 211 3.47 13.00 -26.25
C ALA A 211 3.14 11.55 -25.89
N LEU A 212 2.75 10.73 -26.88
CA LEU A 212 2.48 9.29 -26.69
C LEU A 212 3.75 8.44 -26.52
N ASN A 213 4.90 8.91 -27.02
CA ASN A 213 6.16 8.17 -26.97
C ASN A 213 7.05 8.55 -25.77
N ASN A 214 6.90 9.75 -25.20
CA ASN A 214 7.88 10.31 -24.26
C ASN A 214 7.48 10.27 -22.77
N GLY A 215 7.33 9.08 -22.17
CA GLY A 215 7.51 8.98 -20.71
C GLY A 215 6.34 8.43 -19.90
N TRP A 216 5.66 7.42 -20.45
CA TRP A 216 4.84 6.54 -19.62
C TRP A 216 5.75 5.41 -19.14
N ASP A 217 6.37 5.63 -17.99
CA ASP A 217 7.14 4.60 -17.31
C ASP A 217 6.16 3.50 -16.89
N SER A 218 6.35 2.32 -17.49
CA SER A 218 5.56 1.13 -17.19
C SER A 218 6.50 0.01 -16.80
N SER A 219 6.26 -0.61 -15.65
CA SER A 219 7.01 -1.78 -15.20
C SER A 219 6.09 -3.00 -15.22
N CYS A 220 6.66 -4.14 -15.61
CA CYS A 220 5.97 -5.43 -15.59
C CYS A 220 6.88 -6.43 -14.90
N GLN A 221 6.45 -6.90 -13.74
CA GLN A 221 7.23 -7.79 -12.89
C GLN A 221 6.48 -9.10 -12.77
N VAL A 222 7.19 -10.22 -12.89
CA VAL A 222 6.63 -11.55 -12.68
C VAL A 222 7.41 -12.25 -11.59
N GLY A 223 6.72 -12.93 -10.69
CA GLY A 223 7.38 -13.45 -9.50
C GLY A 223 6.52 -14.33 -8.62
N ARG A 224 7.00 -14.50 -7.39
CA ARG A 224 6.35 -15.19 -6.28
C ARG A 224 6.19 -14.25 -5.11
N GLU A 225 5.00 -14.26 -4.53
CA GLU A 225 4.64 -13.44 -3.39
C GLU A 225 4.30 -14.31 -2.18
N THR A 226 4.88 -13.96 -1.04
CA THR A 226 4.61 -14.60 0.25
C THR A 226 4.28 -13.52 1.27
N TYR A 227 3.29 -13.79 2.12
CA TYR A 227 2.88 -12.88 3.17
C TYR A 227 3.17 -13.45 4.55
N VAL A 228 3.64 -12.60 5.45
CA VAL A 228 3.89 -12.93 6.85
C VAL A 228 3.18 -11.89 7.71
N ASN A 229 2.24 -12.33 8.52
CA ASN A 229 1.55 -11.48 9.48
C ASN A 229 2.26 -11.56 10.83
N LEU A 230 2.59 -10.41 11.41
CA LEU A 230 3.28 -10.27 12.69
C LEU A 230 2.36 -9.54 13.66
N MET A 231 1.84 -10.27 14.64
CA MET A 231 1.06 -9.71 15.73
C MET A 231 2.00 -9.08 16.75
N LEU A 232 1.78 -7.80 17.07
CA LEU A 232 2.61 -7.03 17.99
C LEU A 232 1.73 -6.56 19.15
N PRO A 233 1.41 -7.45 20.10
CA PRO A 233 0.41 -7.19 21.14
C PRO A 233 0.82 -6.05 22.10
N ASP A 234 2.11 -5.74 22.16
CA ASP A 234 2.71 -4.71 23.01
C ASP A 234 2.80 -3.35 22.28
N ARG A 235 2.32 -3.28 21.02
CA ARG A 235 2.37 -2.08 20.17
C ARG A 235 0.99 -1.63 19.71
N PRO A 236 0.81 -0.33 19.41
CA PRO A 236 -0.44 0.19 18.86
C PRO A 236 -0.76 -0.33 17.45
N MET A 237 0.20 -0.90 16.73
CA MET A 237 0.00 -1.44 15.37
C MET A 237 0.68 -2.80 15.21
N ASP A 238 0.10 -3.63 14.36
CA ASP A 238 0.67 -4.88 13.88
C ASP A 238 1.34 -4.65 12.53
N MET A 239 2.00 -5.68 11.99
CA MET A 239 2.73 -5.59 10.74
C MET A 239 2.42 -6.76 9.82
N GLN A 240 2.35 -6.50 8.52
CA GLN A 240 2.37 -7.53 7.49
C GLN A 240 3.60 -7.32 6.61
N LEU A 241 4.39 -8.37 6.43
CA LEU A 241 5.47 -8.39 5.47
C LEU A 241 5.00 -9.06 4.19
N CYS A 242 5.30 -8.42 3.06
CA CYS A 242 5.17 -8.98 1.74
C CYS A 242 6.57 -9.23 1.19
N ILE A 243 6.90 -10.50 0.93
CA ILE A 243 8.15 -10.91 0.29
C ILE A 243 7.84 -11.21 -1.16
N PHE A 244 8.40 -10.43 -2.07
CA PHE A 244 8.21 -10.58 -3.50
C PHE A 244 9.54 -10.93 -4.16
N ASP A 245 9.64 -12.16 -4.65
CA ASP A 245 10.76 -12.66 -5.43
C ASP A 245 10.39 -12.57 -6.90
N TRP A 246 11.12 -11.78 -7.68
CA TRP A 246 10.66 -11.38 -9.00
C TRP A 246 11.77 -11.19 -10.02
N ASP A 247 11.33 -11.14 -11.27
CA ASP A 247 12.12 -10.77 -12.45
C ASP A 247 11.38 -9.72 -13.27
N ASP A 248 12.13 -8.78 -13.86
CA ASP A 248 11.62 -7.88 -14.87
C ASP A 248 11.20 -8.69 -16.12
N VAL A 249 9.96 -8.48 -16.56
CA VAL A 249 9.49 -9.06 -17.82
C VAL A 249 10.07 -8.20 -18.95
N SER A 250 11.07 -8.76 -19.65
CA SER A 250 11.64 -8.12 -20.83
C SER A 250 10.56 -7.69 -21.83
N SER A 251 10.78 -6.58 -22.54
CA SER A 251 9.82 -6.02 -23.50
C SER A 251 9.43 -7.00 -24.60
N THR A 252 10.31 -7.96 -24.95
CA THR A 252 10.04 -9.00 -25.95
C THR A 252 9.20 -10.16 -25.41
N GLN A 253 9.18 -10.36 -24.10
CA GLN A 253 8.39 -11.41 -23.43
C GLN A 253 7.13 -10.86 -22.74
N GLN A 254 6.95 -9.54 -22.74
CA GLN A 254 5.82 -8.91 -22.12
C GLN A 254 4.52 -9.43 -22.74
N PRO A 255 3.54 -9.86 -21.93
CA PRO A 255 2.25 -10.25 -22.48
C PRO A 255 1.65 -9.07 -23.27
N GLN A 256 0.91 -9.35 -24.33
CA GLN A 256 0.31 -8.29 -25.16
C GLN A 256 -0.71 -7.44 -24.39
N VAL A 257 -1.20 -7.95 -23.27
CA VAL A 257 -2.17 -7.28 -22.40
C VAL A 257 -1.64 -5.94 -21.86
N PRO A 258 -0.52 -5.88 -21.12
CA PRO A 258 0.11 -4.63 -20.71
C PRO A 258 0.26 -3.56 -21.79
N SER A 259 0.75 -3.93 -22.97
CA SER A 259 1.06 -2.96 -24.04
C SER A 259 -0.21 -2.40 -24.68
N ARG A 260 -1.23 -3.25 -24.89
CA ARG A 260 -2.55 -2.82 -25.35
C ARG A 260 -3.20 -1.87 -24.35
N LEU A 261 -3.26 -2.26 -23.08
CA LEU A 261 -3.90 -1.46 -22.05
C LEU A 261 -3.18 -0.13 -21.83
N ARG A 262 -1.83 -0.11 -21.83
CA ARG A 262 -1.06 1.12 -21.77
C ARG A 262 -1.45 2.08 -22.90
N ARG A 263 -1.58 1.58 -24.14
CA ARG A 263 -1.99 2.39 -25.28
C ARG A 263 -3.41 2.94 -25.08
N GLU A 264 -4.34 2.11 -24.63
CA GLU A 264 -5.73 2.53 -24.41
C GLU A 264 -5.84 3.58 -23.29
N ILE A 265 -5.11 3.41 -22.18
CA ILE A 265 -5.07 4.39 -21.09
C ILE A 265 -4.42 5.69 -21.56
N ALA A 266 -3.33 5.61 -22.34
CA ALA A 266 -2.68 6.79 -22.92
C ALA A 266 -3.66 7.57 -23.82
N LEU A 267 -4.39 6.88 -24.69
CA LEU A 267 -5.42 7.51 -25.52
C LEU A 267 -6.52 8.15 -24.66
N PHE A 268 -7.01 7.45 -23.65
CA PHE A 268 -8.03 7.98 -22.73
C PHE A 268 -7.55 9.24 -22.01
N VAL A 269 -6.35 9.21 -21.40
CA VAL A 269 -5.78 10.35 -20.68
C VAL A 269 -5.48 11.53 -21.60
N CYS A 270 -4.97 11.28 -22.81
CA CYS A 270 -4.74 12.35 -23.80
C CYS A 270 -6.03 13.00 -24.29
N CYS A 271 -7.17 12.30 -24.28
CA CYS A 271 -8.46 12.83 -24.71
C CYS A 271 -9.21 13.60 -23.60
N LEU A 272 -8.89 13.39 -22.32
CA LEU A 272 -9.58 14.08 -21.20
C LEU A 272 -9.47 15.62 -21.24
N PRO A 273 -8.30 16.25 -21.48
CA PRO A 273 -8.19 17.71 -21.52
C PRO A 273 -8.98 18.37 -22.65
N ALA A 274 -9.20 17.64 -23.75
CA ALA A 274 -10.01 18.09 -24.89
C ALA A 274 -11.49 18.28 -24.51
N ILE A 275 -11.95 17.61 -23.46
CA ILE A 275 -13.33 17.64 -22.98
C ILE A 275 -13.53 18.74 -21.91
N GLY A 276 -12.49 19.06 -21.15
CA GLY A 276 -12.58 19.95 -19.98
C GLY A 276 -12.35 21.45 -20.22
N GLY A 277 -11.89 21.89 -21.41
CA GLY A 277 -11.55 23.31 -21.58
C GLY A 277 -11.30 23.83 -23.00
N ALA A 278 -11.43 23.02 -24.05
CA ALA A 278 -11.28 23.48 -25.42
C ALA A 278 -12.56 23.22 -26.20
N ILE A 279 -13.10 24.30 -26.80
CA ILE A 279 -14.21 24.30 -27.76
C ILE A 279 -13.71 23.60 -29.03
N LEU A 280 -13.50 22.29 -28.98
CA LEU A 280 -13.34 21.50 -30.19
C LEU A 280 -14.71 21.38 -30.83
N SER A 281 -14.76 21.66 -32.13
CA SER A 281 -15.96 21.54 -32.96
C SER A 281 -16.67 20.22 -32.69
N VAL A 282 -17.91 20.34 -32.20
CA VAL A 282 -18.80 19.25 -31.77
C VAL A 282 -18.99 18.19 -32.87
N ASP A 283 -18.80 18.56 -34.14
CA ASP A 283 -19.06 17.69 -35.28
C ASP A 283 -18.08 16.51 -35.41
N SER A 284 -16.87 16.59 -34.84
CA SER A 284 -15.90 15.48 -34.87
C SER A 284 -15.98 14.53 -33.67
N LEU A 285 -16.75 14.88 -32.64
CA LEU A 285 -16.87 14.12 -31.38
C LEU A 285 -18.12 13.23 -31.32
N THR A 286 -19.04 13.34 -32.28
CA THR A 286 -20.30 12.60 -32.33
C THR A 286 -20.13 11.08 -32.47
N ASN A 287 -18.94 10.60 -32.86
CA ASN A 287 -18.61 9.17 -32.90
C ASN A 287 -17.81 8.67 -31.68
N MET A 288 -17.55 9.51 -30.67
CA MET A 288 -16.81 9.13 -29.43
C MET A 288 -17.72 9.05 -28.20
N THR A 289 -18.99 8.66 -28.35
CA THR A 289 -19.93 8.56 -27.22
C THR A 289 -19.58 7.47 -26.20
N ASP A 290 -18.63 6.57 -26.52
CA ASP A 290 -18.20 5.47 -25.64
C ASP A 290 -16.73 5.61 -25.20
N LEU A 291 -16.32 6.80 -24.74
CA LEU A 291 -15.04 6.97 -24.03
C LEU A 291 -15.11 6.38 -22.61
N SER A 292 -15.43 5.09 -22.52
CA SER A 292 -15.32 4.33 -21.29
C SER A 292 -13.85 4.10 -20.94
N GLN A 293 -13.52 4.14 -19.65
CA GLN A 293 -12.19 3.83 -19.18
C GLN A 293 -11.83 2.39 -19.61
N PRO A 294 -10.68 2.17 -20.28
CA PRO A 294 -10.33 0.83 -20.74
C PRO A 294 -10.19 -0.11 -19.54
N GLY A 295 -10.93 -1.21 -19.63
CA GLY A 295 -10.94 -2.28 -18.64
C GLY A 295 -9.74 -3.21 -18.83
N PRO A 296 -8.99 -3.54 -17.78
CA PRO A 296 -7.98 -4.59 -17.86
C PRO A 296 -8.66 -5.94 -18.18
N PRO A 297 -8.03 -6.84 -18.95
CA PRO A 297 -8.59 -8.16 -19.17
C PRO A 297 -8.63 -8.93 -17.85
N SER A 298 -9.68 -9.72 -17.66
CA SER A 298 -9.84 -10.52 -16.45
C SER A 298 -8.85 -11.68 -16.38
N THR A 299 -8.37 -12.21 -17.51
CA THR A 299 -7.47 -13.37 -17.55
C THR A 299 -6.53 -13.35 -18.76
N PHE A 300 -5.33 -13.91 -18.64
CA PHE A 300 -4.46 -14.22 -19.77
C PHE A 300 -3.44 -15.34 -19.45
N SER A 301 -2.75 -15.84 -20.48
CA SER A 301 -1.70 -16.86 -20.32
C SER A 301 -0.30 -16.27 -20.50
N HIS A 302 0.64 -16.60 -19.62
CA HIS A 302 2.05 -16.21 -19.73
C HIS A 302 2.95 -17.28 -19.11
N GLY A 303 4.03 -17.66 -19.79
CA GLY A 303 4.94 -18.71 -19.32
C GLY A 303 4.25 -20.06 -19.04
N GLY A 304 3.25 -20.43 -19.85
CA GLY A 304 2.47 -21.67 -19.67
C GLY A 304 1.49 -21.67 -18.49
N ARG A 305 1.26 -20.52 -17.85
CA ARG A 305 0.37 -20.38 -16.68
C ARG A 305 -0.76 -19.42 -16.99
N ALA A 306 -1.95 -19.71 -16.45
CA ALA A 306 -3.10 -18.81 -16.50
C ALA A 306 -3.07 -17.85 -15.31
N TYR A 307 -3.15 -16.56 -15.61
CA TYR A 307 -3.18 -15.45 -14.67
C TYR A 307 -4.57 -14.82 -14.68
N TYR A 308 -5.08 -14.51 -13.49
CA TYR A 308 -6.40 -13.93 -13.26
C TYR A 308 -6.22 -12.58 -12.58
N LEU A 309 -6.93 -11.56 -13.05
CA LEU A 309 -6.92 -10.23 -12.46
C LEU A 309 -7.47 -10.35 -11.04
N HIS A 310 -6.61 -10.07 -10.07
CA HIS A 310 -6.96 -10.08 -8.65
C HIS A 310 -7.30 -8.66 -8.21
N ASP A 311 -6.42 -7.70 -8.51
CA ASP A 311 -6.60 -6.30 -8.13
C ASP A 311 -6.39 -5.35 -9.33
N SER A 312 -7.24 -4.34 -9.43
CA SER A 312 -7.09 -3.19 -10.34
C SER A 312 -7.18 -1.91 -9.53
N LEU A 313 -6.02 -1.35 -9.19
CA LEU A 313 -5.89 -0.30 -8.20
C LEU A 313 -5.47 1.01 -8.87
N SER A 314 -6.13 2.11 -8.49
CA SER A 314 -5.63 3.47 -8.73
C SER A 314 -5.00 3.98 -7.45
N LEU A 315 -3.73 4.36 -7.50
CA LEU A 315 -3.00 4.73 -6.30
C LEU A 315 -2.23 6.03 -6.48
N LYS A 316 -2.18 6.81 -5.41
CA LYS A 316 -1.29 7.96 -5.27
C LYS A 316 -0.14 7.53 -4.37
N ARG A 317 1.07 7.48 -4.94
CA ARG A 317 2.30 7.15 -4.23
C ARG A 317 3.04 8.42 -3.88
N SER A 318 3.48 8.54 -2.63
CA SER A 318 4.40 9.59 -2.20
C SER A 318 5.52 8.99 -1.38
N ASN A 319 6.74 9.40 -1.68
CA ASN A 319 7.90 8.98 -0.90
C ASN A 319 8.14 10.05 0.19
N CYS A 320 8.32 9.60 1.41
CA CYS A 320 8.72 10.41 2.55
C CYS A 320 10.02 9.85 3.13
N ASN A 321 10.89 10.74 3.59
CA ASN A 321 12.13 10.35 4.24
C ASN A 321 11.95 10.60 5.74
N ALA A 322 11.91 9.53 6.53
CA ALA A 322 12.10 9.65 7.97
C ALA A 322 13.61 9.55 8.25
N ASP A 323 14.17 10.58 8.88
CA ASP A 323 15.55 10.61 9.41
C ASP A 323 16.64 9.97 8.53
N ASN A 324 16.67 10.39 7.26
CA ASN A 324 17.75 10.23 6.27
C ASN A 324 18.21 8.80 5.93
N SER A 325 17.64 7.74 6.50
CA SER A 325 18.17 6.37 6.31
C SER A 325 17.21 5.41 5.63
N VAL A 326 15.89 5.61 5.76
CA VAL A 326 14.90 4.70 5.20
C VAL A 326 13.88 5.47 4.39
N GLU A 327 13.75 5.07 3.12
CA GLU A 327 12.67 5.56 2.26
C GLU A 327 11.37 4.92 2.71
N ILE A 328 10.42 5.74 3.13
CA ILE A 328 9.08 5.32 3.45
C ILE A 328 8.18 5.71 2.28
N CYS A 329 7.34 4.79 1.86
CA CYS A 329 6.40 4.97 0.78
C CYS A 329 4.99 5.01 1.35
N SER A 330 4.32 6.16 1.24
CA SER A 330 2.89 6.27 1.54
C SER A 330 2.10 6.06 0.25
N GLU A 331 1.26 5.03 0.22
CA GLU A 331 0.34 4.72 -0.88
C GLU A 331 -1.10 5.00 -0.43
N SER A 332 -1.79 5.91 -1.12
CA SER A 332 -3.23 6.09 -1.01
C SER A 332 -3.90 5.36 -2.17
N ILE A 333 -4.51 4.21 -1.87
CA ILE A 333 -5.24 3.39 -2.82
C ILE A 333 -6.71 3.81 -2.80
N VAL A 334 -7.27 4.08 -3.97
CA VAL A 334 -8.69 4.33 -4.15
C VAL A 334 -9.27 3.16 -4.92
N ASP A 335 -10.14 2.40 -4.27
CA ASP A 335 -10.96 1.40 -4.95
C ASP A 335 -12.13 2.12 -5.64
N ILE A 336 -12.09 2.12 -6.97
CA ILE A 336 -13.10 2.79 -7.80
C ILE A 336 -14.48 2.13 -7.63
N GLN A 337 -14.54 0.82 -7.32
CA GLN A 337 -15.81 0.11 -7.22
C GLN A 337 -16.52 0.37 -5.90
N SER A 338 -15.76 0.44 -4.80
CA SER A 338 -16.33 0.64 -3.46
C SER A 338 -16.26 2.09 -2.97
N ALA A 339 -15.58 2.97 -3.70
CA ALA A 339 -15.19 4.32 -3.27
C ALA A 339 -14.42 4.33 -1.93
N GLN A 340 -13.84 3.19 -1.53
CA GLN A 340 -13.05 3.11 -0.32
C GLN A 340 -11.63 3.60 -0.59
N LYS A 341 -11.18 4.48 0.31
CA LYS A 341 -9.80 4.94 0.35
C LYS A 341 -9.05 4.14 1.40
N ILE A 342 -8.00 3.46 0.98
CA ILE A 342 -7.09 2.72 1.86
C ILE A 342 -5.76 3.45 1.83
N GLU A 343 -5.24 3.77 3.00
CA GLU A 343 -3.93 4.39 3.12
C GLU A 343 -2.94 3.37 3.70
N LEU A 344 -1.81 3.20 3.01
CA LEU A 344 -0.78 2.23 3.37
C LEU A 344 0.54 2.94 3.56
N CYS A 345 1.23 2.57 4.63
CA CYS A 345 2.63 2.90 4.83
C CYS A 345 3.46 1.65 4.48
N GLN A 346 4.31 1.77 3.47
CA GLN A 346 5.17 0.72 2.96
C GLN A 346 6.63 1.10 3.12
N LEU A 347 7.45 0.17 3.58
CA LEU A 347 8.89 0.35 3.65
C LEU A 347 9.54 -0.66 2.70
N PRO A 348 9.92 -0.25 1.47
CA PRO A 348 10.54 -1.14 0.50
C PRO A 348 12.02 -1.36 0.83
N GLY A 349 12.41 -2.63 1.03
CA GLY A 349 13.82 -3.06 0.97
C GLY A 349 14.06 -3.83 -0.32
N SER A 350 14.92 -3.34 -1.20
CA SER A 350 15.25 -4.01 -2.47
C SER A 350 16.69 -4.51 -2.46
N THR A 351 16.88 -5.81 -2.70
CA THR A 351 18.22 -6.40 -2.81
C THR A 351 18.38 -7.11 -4.15
N THR A 352 19.51 -6.90 -4.82
CA THR A 352 19.93 -7.72 -5.96
C THR A 352 20.64 -8.98 -5.44
N LEU A 353 20.19 -10.16 -5.87
CA LEU A 353 20.76 -11.44 -5.43
C LEU A 353 22.18 -11.64 -6.03
N GLY A 354 23.20 -11.67 -5.16
CA GLY A 354 24.61 -11.98 -5.50
C GLY A 354 25.29 -12.76 -4.35
N GLU A 355 26.50 -13.29 -4.52
CA GLU A 355 27.11 -14.22 -3.55
C GLU A 355 27.33 -13.67 -2.11
N ILE A 356 27.34 -12.34 -1.92
CA ILE A 356 27.47 -11.68 -0.60
C ILE A 356 26.09 -11.25 -0.03
N TRP A 357 24.99 -11.66 -0.68
CA TRP A 357 23.66 -11.12 -0.43
C TRP A 357 23.20 -11.24 1.03
N TRP A 358 23.55 -12.30 1.74
CA TRP A 358 22.99 -12.54 3.08
C TRP A 358 23.34 -11.45 4.09
N ASN A 359 24.59 -10.97 4.09
CA ASN A 359 25.02 -9.95 5.04
C ASN A 359 24.40 -8.59 4.73
N TYR A 360 24.33 -8.24 3.45
CA TYR A 360 23.68 -7.00 3.01
C TYR A 360 22.18 -7.04 3.31
N TRP A 361 21.54 -8.15 2.94
CA TRP A 361 20.12 -8.39 3.18
C TRP A 361 19.77 -8.37 4.67
N ARG A 362 20.61 -8.96 5.54
CA ARG A 362 20.43 -8.88 6.99
C ARG A 362 20.46 -7.43 7.48
N THR A 363 21.40 -6.62 7.00
CA THR A 363 21.51 -5.19 7.38
C THR A 363 20.30 -4.40 6.88
N GLU A 364 19.87 -4.61 5.64
CA GLU A 364 18.66 -3.96 5.09
C GLU A 364 17.41 -4.37 5.86
N LEU A 365 17.26 -5.66 6.17
CA LEU A 365 16.15 -6.15 6.98
C LEU A 365 16.18 -5.56 8.39
N GLN A 366 17.35 -5.51 9.04
CA GLN A 366 17.47 -4.91 10.37
C GLN A 366 17.13 -3.41 10.32
N THR A 367 17.56 -2.70 9.28
CA THR A 367 17.22 -1.29 9.05
C THR A 367 15.72 -1.11 8.85
N LEU A 368 15.10 -1.98 8.04
CA LEU A 368 13.66 -2.02 7.83
C LEU A 368 12.90 -2.25 9.14
N LEU A 369 13.32 -3.23 9.94
CA LEU A 369 12.71 -3.54 11.24
C LEU A 369 12.88 -2.39 12.23
N ALA A 370 14.04 -1.73 12.25
CA ALA A 370 14.28 -0.58 13.12
C ALA A 370 13.38 0.61 12.75
N ALA A 371 13.15 0.85 11.45
CA ALA A 371 12.19 1.85 11.00
C ALA A 371 10.75 1.44 11.38
N CYS A 372 10.41 0.15 11.30
CA CYS A 372 9.13 -0.36 11.79
C CYS A 372 8.99 -0.18 13.31
N ASP A 373 10.06 -0.37 14.09
CA ASP A 373 10.10 -0.10 15.53
C ASP A 373 9.74 1.37 15.81
N GLN A 374 10.38 2.31 15.13
CA GLN A 374 10.10 3.74 15.29
C GLN A 374 8.65 4.09 14.91
N LEU A 375 8.15 3.58 13.78
CA LEU A 375 6.81 3.91 13.29
C LEU A 375 5.68 3.25 14.10
N SER A 376 5.90 2.02 14.57
CA SER A 376 4.90 1.25 15.31
C SER A 376 4.90 1.56 16.79
N ALA A 377 6.01 2.05 17.37
CA ALA A 377 6.09 2.37 18.80
C ALA A 377 6.00 3.88 19.10
N ALA A 378 5.98 4.76 18.08
CA ALA A 378 5.96 6.20 18.27
C ALA A 378 4.90 6.62 19.29
N SER A 379 5.37 7.03 20.47
CA SER A 379 4.53 7.70 21.45
C SER A 379 4.11 9.04 20.87
N LEU A 380 2.84 9.39 21.06
CA LEU A 380 2.41 10.76 20.81
C LEU A 380 3.36 11.66 21.60
N PRO A 381 3.96 12.70 20.97
CA PRO A 381 4.92 13.55 21.64
C PRO A 381 4.31 13.98 22.96
N SER A 382 4.94 13.56 24.07
CA SER A 382 4.43 13.84 25.40
C SER A 382 4.16 15.34 25.44
N GLN A 383 2.89 15.74 25.51
CA GLN A 383 2.54 17.16 25.55
C GLN A 383 3.38 17.73 26.68
N SER A 384 4.27 18.67 26.35
CA SER A 384 5.29 19.12 27.29
C SER A 384 4.61 19.43 28.61
N LYS A 385 5.15 18.88 29.71
CA LYS A 385 4.62 19.04 31.07
C LYS A 385 4.64 20.50 31.55
N ASP A 386 4.98 21.46 30.69
CA ASP A 386 5.10 22.89 30.97
C ASP A 386 3.78 23.68 30.86
N LYS A 387 2.65 23.03 30.56
CA LYS A 387 1.34 23.65 30.85
C LYS A 387 0.82 23.14 32.20
N PRO A 388 0.78 23.98 33.26
CA PRO A 388 0.09 23.61 34.49
C PRO A 388 -1.36 23.27 34.16
N ARG A 389 -1.74 22.01 34.38
CA ARG A 389 -3.15 21.57 34.32
C ARG A 389 -3.93 22.39 35.34
N THR A 390 -4.68 23.38 34.88
CA THR A 390 -5.70 24.04 35.69
C THR A 390 -6.83 23.05 35.86
N VAL A 391 -6.85 22.36 37.00
CA VAL A 391 -7.95 21.47 37.37
C VAL A 391 -9.11 22.35 37.82
N TYR A 392 -10.12 22.49 36.96
CA TYR A 392 -11.39 23.07 37.35
C TYR A 392 -12.15 22.05 38.20
N LEU A 393 -12.15 22.25 39.51
CA LEU A 393 -13.13 21.63 40.40
C LEU A 393 -14.46 22.37 40.22
N GLY A 394 -15.36 21.79 39.43
CA GLY A 394 -16.77 22.18 39.43
C GLY A 394 -17.42 21.83 40.77
N LYS A 395 -18.16 22.78 41.35
CA LYS A 395 -18.96 22.58 42.56
C LYS A 395 -20.20 21.73 42.28
#